data_AF-A0A2W6ZLY9-F1
#
_entry.id   AF-A0A2W6ZLY9-F1
#
_cell.length_a   1.000
_cell.length_b   1.000
_cell.length_c   1.000
_cell.angle_alpha   90.00
_cell.angle_beta   90.00
_cell.angle_gamma   90.00
#
_symmetry.space_group_name_H-M   'P 1'
#
loop_
_entity.id
_entity.type
_entity.pdbx_description
1 polymer ?
#
loop_
_entity_poly.entity_id
_entity_poly.type
_entity_poly.pdbx_seq_one_letter_code
_entity_poly.pdbx_strand_id
1 'polypeptide(L)' 'MQKAVRVPPPIFLPFLRSLLWQTSDAIAALTLEEMLNVYERGWRYRDTLESPTPEELKFIRALAAQFHSDIIQDV' A
#
# COMPACT_ATOMS: atom_id res chain seq x y z
N MET A 1 11.15 -10.33 -12.52
CA MET A 1 11.20 -9.04 -13.25
C MET A 1 10.13 -8.14 -12.64
N GLN A 2 10.51 -7.07 -11.93
CA GLN A 2 9.53 -6.11 -11.41
C GLN A 2 8.96 -5.33 -12.60
N LYS A 3 7.67 -5.54 -12.92
CA LYS A 3 6.96 -4.65 -13.84
C LYS A 3 6.89 -3.26 -13.18
N ALA A 4 7.17 -2.22 -13.95
CA ALA A 4 7.07 -0.85 -13.47
C ALA A 4 5.61 -0.54 -13.11
N VAL A 5 5.36 -0.12 -11.87
CA VAL A 5 4.06 0.42 -11.47
C VAL A 5 3.83 1.68 -12.28
N ARG A 6 2.65 1.77 -12.90
CA ARG A 6 2.25 2.91 -13.74
C ARG A 6 2.15 4.22 -12.94
N VAL A 7 2.18 4.14 -11.62
CA VAL A 7 2.10 5.24 -10.67
C VAL A 7 3.30 5.13 -9.71
N PRO A 8 4.22 6.11 -9.68
CA PRO A 8 5.27 6.12 -8.67
C PRO A 8 4.65 6.20 -7.27
N PRO A 9 5.28 5.61 -6.24
CA PRO A 9 4.80 5.73 -4.87
C PRO A 9 4.64 7.21 -4.50
N PRO A 10 3.50 7.62 -3.91
CA PRO A 10 3.35 8.98 -3.44
C PRO A 10 4.37 9.27 -2.32
N ILE A 11 4.75 10.54 -2.17
CA ILE A 11 5.72 10.99 -1.17
C ILE A 11 5.24 10.68 0.26
N PHE A 12 3.92 10.57 0.45
CA PHE A 12 3.28 10.35 1.74
C PHE A 12 2.33 9.14 1.68
N LEU A 13 2.60 8.16 2.54
CA LEU A 13 1.88 6.89 2.67
C LEU A 13 1.44 6.69 4.14
N PRO A 14 0.50 7.49 4.65
CA PRO A 14 0.13 7.49 6.06
C PRO A 14 -0.43 6.15 6.52
N PHE A 15 -1.27 5.51 5.71
CA PHE A 15 -1.85 4.23 6.10
C PHE A 15 -0.78 3.13 6.13
N LEU A 16 0.07 3.03 5.09
CA LEU A 16 1.18 2.08 5.09
C LEU A 16 2.12 2.28 6.28
N ARG A 17 2.40 3.55 6.61
CA ARG A 17 3.22 3.91 7.77
C ARG A 17 2.57 3.47 9.07
N SER A 18 1.26 3.66 9.21
CA SER A 18 0.51 3.22 10.38
C SER A 18 0.52 1.70 10.53
N LEU A 19 0.47 0.94 9.42
CA LEU A 19 0.54 -0.52 9.43
C LEU A 19 1.93 -1.04 9.84
N LEU A 20 2.98 -0.28 9.56
CA LEU A 20 4.37 -0.62 9.85
C LEU A 20 4.91 0.04 11.12
N TRP A 21 4.03 0.47 12.04
CA TRP A 21 4.42 1.25 13.22
C TRP A 21 5.49 0.60 14.13
N GLN A 22 5.66 -0.72 14.07
CA GLN A 22 6.70 -1.46 14.82
C GLN A 22 8.06 -1.47 14.12
N THR A 23 8.10 -1.19 12.82
CA THR A 23 9.29 -1.29 11.98
C THR A 23 9.62 0.09 11.44
N SER A 24 10.25 0.91 12.30
CA SER A 24 10.70 2.25 11.95
C SER A 24 11.49 2.24 10.65
N ASP A 25 11.10 3.08 9.69
CA ASP A 25 11.73 3.31 8.39
C ASP A 25 11.79 2.11 7.41
N ALA A 26 11.03 1.04 7.65
CA ALA A 26 11.01 -0.13 6.76
C ALA A 26 10.42 0.14 5.37
N ILE A 27 9.59 1.18 5.21
CA ILE A 27 8.88 1.49 3.95
C ILE A 27 9.85 1.62 2.77
N ALA A 28 10.99 2.28 2.96
CA ALA A 28 11.96 2.55 1.89
C ALA A 28 12.65 1.28 1.37
N ALA A 29 12.64 0.20 2.15
CA ALA A 29 13.23 -1.08 1.78
C ALA A 29 12.23 -2.04 1.12
N LEU A 30 10.92 -1.76 1.19
CA LEU A 30 9.90 -2.64 0.62
C LEU A 30 9.85 -2.54 -0.90
N THR A 31 9.77 -3.69 -1.53
CA THR A 31 9.32 -3.82 -2.91
C THR A 31 7.82 -3.50 -3.01
N LEU A 32 7.35 -3.24 -4.22
CA LEU A 32 5.95 -2.92 -4.50
C LEU A 32 5.00 -4.07 -4.16
N GLU A 33 5.45 -5.31 -4.31
CA GLU A 33 4.72 -6.52 -3.93
C GLU A 33 4.65 -6.67 -2.40
N GLU A 34 5.74 -6.37 -1.69
CA GLU A 34 5.74 -6.35 -0.23
C GLU A 34 4.85 -5.24 0.33
N MET A 35 4.84 -4.06 -0.29
CA MET A 35 3.90 -3.00 0.06
C MET A 35 2.45 -3.47 -0.10
N LEU A 36 2.12 -4.14 -1.22
CA LEU A 36 0.81 -4.72 -1.45
C LEU A 36 0.45 -5.76 -0.37
N ASN A 37 1.36 -6.67 -0.04
CA ASN A 37 1.16 -7.66 1.02
C ASN A 37 0.86 -7.01 2.38
N VAL A 38 1.51 -5.87 2.69
CA VAL A 38 1.22 -5.11 3.92
C VAL A 38 -0.20 -4.53 3.87
N TYR A 39 -0.60 -3.92 2.75
CA TYR A 39 -1.97 -3.43 2.58
C TYR A 39 -3.01 -4.53 2.70
N GLU A 40 -2.82 -5.67 2.04
CA GLU A 40 -3.74 -6.81 2.09
C GLU A 40 -3.96 -7.30 3.52
N ARG A 41 -2.87 -7.53 4.27
CA ARG A 41 -2.94 -7.97 5.66
C ARG A 41 -3.52 -6.90 6.59
N GLY A 42 -3.27 -5.63 6.26
CA GLY A 42 -3.63 -4.46 7.05
C GLY A 42 -4.99 -3.86 6.75
N TRP A 43 -5.64 -4.23 5.64
CA TRP A 43 -6.78 -3.51 5.07
C TRP A 43 -7.97 -3.35 6.03
N ARG A 44 -8.17 -4.35 6.88
CA ARG A 44 -9.20 -4.34 7.92
C ARG A 44 -9.05 -3.21 8.96
N TYR A 45 -7.89 -2.57 9.01
CA TYR A 45 -7.58 -1.50 9.96
C TYR A 45 -7.72 -0.09 9.37
N ARG A 46 -8.15 0.05 8.11
CA ARG A 46 -8.29 1.36 7.43
C ARG A 46 -9.21 2.37 8.14
N ASP A 47 -10.13 1.87 8.96
CA ASP A 47 -11.09 2.67 9.74
C ASP A 47 -10.66 2.85 11.22
N THR A 48 -9.56 2.21 11.65
CA THR A 48 -9.08 2.23 13.05
C THR A 48 -7.72 2.92 13.18
N LEU A 49 -6.86 2.75 12.19
CA LEU A 49 -5.58 3.45 12.08
C LEU A 49 -5.76 4.75 11.27
N GLU A 50 -4.65 5.36 10.87
CA GLU A 50 -4.68 6.50 9.96
C GLU A 50 -5.19 6.06 8.59
N SER A 51 -6.33 6.59 8.15
CA SER A 51 -6.95 6.20 6.88
C SER A 51 -6.09 6.58 5.68
N PRO A 52 -6.12 5.78 4.60
CA PRO A 52 -5.34 6.07 3.39
C PRO A 52 -5.82 7.35 2.73
N THR A 53 -4.88 8.17 2.25
CA THR A 53 -5.19 9.37 1.47
C THR A 53 -5.74 9.01 0.09
N PRO A 54 -6.40 9.93 -0.63
CA PRO A 54 -6.82 9.70 -2.01
C PRO A 54 -5.66 9.27 -2.93
N GLU A 55 -4.47 9.82 -2.73
CA GLU A 55 -3.25 9.48 -3.48
C GLU A 55 -2.76 8.07 -3.13
N GLU A 56 -2.77 7.72 -1.85
CA GLU A 56 -2.42 6.37 -1.39
C GLU A 56 -3.42 5.33 -1.90
N LEU A 57 -4.72 5.63 -1.92
CA LEU A 57 -5.74 4.76 -2.53
C LEU A 57 -5.49 4.53 -4.02
N LYS A 58 -5.16 5.58 -4.79
CA LYS A 58 -4.79 5.44 -6.21
C LYS A 58 -3.57 4.55 -6.38
N PHE A 59 -2.58 4.68 -5.50
CA PHE A 59 -1.40 3.82 -5.50
C PHE A 59 -1.73 2.36 -5.18
N ILE A 60 -2.53 2.10 -4.13
CA ILE A 60 -3.00 0.76 -3.78
C ILE A 60 -3.78 0.12 -4.94
N ARG A 61 -4.69 0.86 -5.59
CA ARG A 61 -5.40 0.38 -6.78
C ARG A 61 -4.46 0.01 -7.92
N ALA A 62 -3.41 0.82 -8.15
CA ALA A 62 -2.41 0.54 -9.18
C ALA A 62 -1.58 -0.71 -8.86
N LEU A 63 -1.19 -0.91 -7.59
CA LEU A 63 -0.54 -2.13 -7.12
C LEU A 63 -1.45 -3.35 -7.33
N ALA A 64 -2.68 -3.28 -6.84
CA ALA A 64 -3.62 -4.39 -6.92
C ALA A 64 -3.92 -4.78 -8.38
N ALA A 65 -4.09 -3.80 -9.26
CA ALA A 65 -4.26 -4.04 -10.70
C ALA A 65 -3.03 -4.68 -11.35
N GLN A 66 -1.82 -4.29 -10.93
CA GLN A 66 -0.57 -4.83 -11.47
C GLN A 66 -0.33 -6.28 -11.04
N PHE A 67 -0.59 -6.58 -9.77
CA PHE A 67 -0.33 -7.89 -9.18
C PHE A 67 -1.58 -8.80 -9.19
N HIS A 68 -2.67 -8.36 -9.81
CA HIS A 68 -3.94 -9.10 -9.89
C HIS A 68 -4.50 -9.49 -8.51
N SER A 69 -4.40 -8.57 -7.55
CA SER A 69 -4.91 -8.77 -6.19
C SER A 69 -6.39 -8.45 -6.07
N ASP A 70 -7.10 -9.26 -5.28
CA ASP A 70 -8.53 -9.12 -5.02
C ASP A 70 -8.89 -7.89 -4.17
N ILE A 71 -7.93 -7.31 -3.44
CA ILE A 71 -8.16 -6.10 -2.64
C ILE A 71 -8.64 -4.92 -3.50
N ILE A 72 -8.43 -4.97 -4.82
CA ILE A 72 -8.92 -3.97 -5.76
C ILE A 72 -10.45 -3.73 -5.70
N GLN A 73 -11.22 -4.72 -5.22
CA GLN A 73 -12.67 -4.61 -5.06
C GLN A 73 -13.05 -3.77 -3.82
N ASP A 74 -12.16 -3.67 -2.84
CA ASP A 74 -12.41 -3.01 -1.55
C ASP A 74 -11.75 -1.62 -1.45
N VAL A 75 -10.75 -1.36 -2.28
CA VAL A 75 -10.07 -0.04 -2.43
C VAL A 75 -10.89 0.81 -3.37
#